data_AF-A0A839A590-F1
#
_entry.id   AF-A0A839A590-F1
#
_cell.length_a   1.000
_cell.length_b   1.000
_cell.length_c   1.000
_cell.angle_alpha   90.00
_cell.angle_beta   90.00
_cell.angle_gamma   90.00
#
_symmetry.space_group_name_H-M   'P 1'
#
loop_
_entity.id
_entity.type
_entity.pdbx_description
1 polymer ?
#
loop_
_entity_poly.entity_id
_entity_poly.type
_entity_poly.pdbx_seq_one_letter_code
_entity_poly.pdbx_strand_id
1 'polypeptide(L)' 'MSDKYIEDNVLLTVLKTLGKVILFLLFIVLFFVIGLFIGYSIIGDGNYWEVLNQDTWQHILDFIR' A
#
# COMPACT_ATOMS: atom_id res chain seq x y z
N MET A 1 4.43 16.99 39.18
CA MET A 1 5.74 16.39 38.83
C MET A 1 5.57 14.97 38.26
N SER A 2 4.58 14.19 38.72
CA SER A 2 4.23 12.86 38.18
C SER A 2 3.65 12.88 36.76
N ASP A 3 2.83 13.89 36.45
CA ASP A 3 1.94 13.82 35.27
C ASP A 3 2.71 13.94 33.95
N LYS A 4 3.78 14.76 33.93
CA LYS A 4 4.68 14.91 32.79
C LYS A 4 5.45 13.62 32.44
N TYR A 5 5.76 12.81 33.46
CA TYR A 5 6.47 11.54 33.29
C TYR A 5 5.60 10.44 32.65
N ILE A 6 4.28 10.52 32.86
CA ILE A 6 3.31 9.63 32.23
C ILE A 6 3.09 10.04 30.77
N GLU A 7 3.00 11.34 30.48
CA GLU A 7 2.81 11.85 29.12
C GLU A 7 3.98 11.52 28.18
N ASP A 8 5.23 11.71 28.59
CA ASP A 8 6.40 11.46 27.72
C ASP A 8 6.51 9.99 27.27
N ASN A 9 6.18 9.04 28.15
CA ASN A 9 6.19 7.62 27.83
C ASN A 9 5.03 7.22 26.90
N VAL A 10 3.86 7.84 27.08
CA VAL A 10 2.69 7.62 26.22
C VAL A 10 2.95 8.19 24.83
N LEU A 11 3.49 9.40 24.71
CA LEU A 11 3.82 10.02 23.42
C LEU A 11 4.81 9.20 22.61
N LEU A 12 5.89 8.72 23.23
CA LEU A 12 6.86 7.84 22.58
C LEU A 12 6.23 6.51 22.14
N THR A 13 5.31 5.97 22.94
CA THR A 13 4.59 4.72 22.62
C THR A 13 3.62 4.92 21.47
N VAL A 14 2.86 6.02 21.45
CA VAL A 14 1.92 6.37 20.38
C VAL A 14 2.69 6.62 19.08
N LEU A 15 3.76 7.42 19.12
CA LEU A 15 4.59 7.70 17.95
C LEU A 15 5.20 6.42 17.36
N LYS A 16 5.72 5.53 18.22
CA LYS A 16 6.25 4.22 17.81
C LYS A 16 5.16 3.32 17.21
N THR A 17 3.95 3.37 17.74
CA THR A 17 2.82 2.57 17.24
C THR A 17 2.34 3.11 15.89
N LEU A 18 2.22 4.43 15.74
CA LEU A 18 1.88 5.07 14.46
C LEU A 18 2.91 4.74 13.37
N GLY A 19 4.21 4.75 13.69
CA GLY A 19 5.25 4.31 12.76
C GLY A 19 5.08 2.87 12.26
N LYS A 20 4.69 1.95 13.15
CA LYS A 20 4.38 0.56 12.77
C LYS A 20 3.14 0.47 11.88
N VAL A 21 2.11 1.26 12.17
CA VAL A 21 0.87 1.29 11.36
C VAL A 21 1.17 1.79 9.96
N ILE A 22 1.96 2.87 9.82
CA ILE A 22 2.38 3.40 8.52
C ILE A 22 3.20 2.35 7.75
N LEU A 23 4.14 1.68 8.43
CA LEU A 23 4.92 0.61 7.83
C LEU A 23 4.03 -0.55 7.35
N PHE A 24 3.04 -0.93 8.15
CA PHE A 24 2.08 -1.97 7.78
C PHE A 24 1.23 -1.57 6.55
N LEU A 25 0.75 -0.32 6.50
CA LEU A 25 0.05 0.22 5.33
C LEU A 25 0.94 0.21 4.08
N LEU A 26 2.23 0.54 4.21
CA LEU A 26 3.18 0.45 3.10
C LEU A 26 3.30 -0.99 2.58
N PHE A 27 3.37 -1.97 3.48
CA PHE A 27 3.37 -3.38 3.08
C PHE A 27 2.10 -3.78 2.33
N ILE A 28 0.92 -3.33 2.79
CA ILE A 28 -0.34 -3.59 2.08
C ILE A 28 -0.28 -3.08 0.64
N VAL A 29 0.15 -1.82 0.46
CA VAL A 29 0.28 -1.22 -0.89
C VAL A 29 1.30 -2.01 -1.73
N LEU A 30 2.42 -2.41 -1.14
CA LEU A 30 3.43 -3.21 -1.83
C LEU A 30 2.87 -4.56 -2.29
N PHE A 31 2.20 -5.31 -1.40
CA PHE A 31 1.58 -6.58 -1.75
C PHE A 31 0.47 -6.42 -2.80
N PHE A 32 -0.27 -5.32 -2.76
CA PHE A 32 -1.28 -5.00 -3.76
C PHE A 32 -0.65 -4.79 -5.15
N VAL A 33 0.42 -3.99 -5.25
CA VAL A 33 1.14 -3.76 -6.52
C VAL A 33 1.76 -5.06 -7.04
N ILE A 34 2.35 -5.87 -6.17
CA ILE A 34 2.88 -7.19 -6.54
C ILE A 34 1.75 -8.09 -7.06
N GLY A 35 0.58 -8.08 -6.40
CA GLY A 35 -0.59 -8.82 -6.84
C GLY A 35 -1.09 -8.38 -8.21
N LEU A 36 -1.11 -7.06 -8.48
CA LEU A 36 -1.43 -6.52 -9.81
C LEU A 36 -0.43 -6.97 -10.87
N PHE A 37 0.86 -6.97 -10.55
CA PHE A 37 1.91 -7.41 -11.46
C PHE A 37 1.72 -8.89 -11.80
N ILE A 38 1.51 -9.73 -10.78
CA ILE A 38 1.26 -11.16 -10.96
C ILE A 38 0.00 -11.39 -11.79
N GLY A 39 -1.11 -10.74 -11.46
CA GLY A 39 -2.38 -10.90 -12.18
C GLY A 39 -2.27 -10.46 -13.64
N TYR A 40 -1.75 -9.25 -13.89
CA TYR A 40 -1.69 -8.71 -15.24
C TYR A 40 -0.66 -9.43 -16.13
N SER A 41 0.51 -9.79 -15.57
CA SER A 41 1.58 -10.41 -16.37
C SER A 41 1.50 -11.92 -16.47
N ILE A 42 1.14 -12.64 -15.40
CA ILE A 42 1.11 -14.11 -15.39
C ILE A 42 -0.23 -14.63 -15.91
N ILE A 43 -1.35 -13.98 -15.57
CA ILE A 43 -2.69 -14.42 -16.00
C ILE A 43 -3.09 -13.74 -17.31
N GLY A 44 -2.72 -12.47 -17.49
CA GLY A 44 -3.10 -11.66 -18.65
C GLY A 44 -2.09 -11.62 -19.79
N ASP A 45 -0.93 -12.30 -19.69
CA ASP A 45 0.20 -12.24 -20.64
C ASP A 45 0.70 -10.81 -20.96
N GLY A 46 0.33 -9.81 -20.16
CA GLY A 46 0.71 -8.41 -20.36
C GLY A 46 2.08 -8.06 -19.77
N ASN A 47 2.67 -6.93 -20.19
CA ASN A 47 3.90 -6.48 -19.55
C ASN A 47 3.59 -6.00 -18.12
N TYR A 48 4.36 -6.47 -17.13
CA TYR A 48 4.15 -6.09 -15.71
C TYR A 48 4.17 -4.57 -15.48
N TRP A 49 4.84 -3.79 -16.33
CA TRP A 49 4.87 -2.33 -16.20
C TRP A 49 3.61 -1.64 -16.71
N GLU A 50 2.89 -2.27 -17.63
CA GLU A 50 1.69 -1.69 -18.24
C GLU A 50 0.52 -1.58 -17.26
N VAL A 51 0.47 -2.42 -16.22
CA VAL A 51 -0.60 -2.34 -15.20
C VAL A 51 -0.58 -1.02 -14.42
N LEU A 52 0.55 -0.28 -14.44
CA LEU A 52 0.66 1.05 -13.86
C LEU A 52 0.34 2.17 -14.85
N ASN A 53 0.22 1.87 -16.15
CA ASN A 53 -0.17 2.86 -17.15
C ASN A 53 -1.69 3.09 -17.11
N GLN A 54 -2.08 4.36 -17.18
CA GLN A 54 -3.49 4.75 -17.21
C GLN A 54 -4.21 4.19 -18.46
N ASP A 55 -3.53 4.10 -19.60
CA ASP A 55 -4.09 3.60 -20.85
C ASP A 55 -4.58 2.15 -20.72
N THR A 56 -3.85 1.31 -19.99
CA THR A 56 -4.24 -0.08 -19.69
C THR A 56 -5.58 -0.15 -18.97
N TRP A 57 -5.80 0.74 -18.00
CA TRP A 57 -7.07 0.79 -17.27
C TRP A 57 -8.21 1.32 -18.15
N GLN A 58 -7.94 2.27 -19.04
CA GLN A 58 -8.93 2.68 -20.05
C GLN A 58 -9.30 1.50 -20.95
N HIS A 59 -8.32 0.74 -21.45
CA HIS A 59 -8.56 -0.46 -22.25
C HIS A 59 -9.39 -1.52 -21.51
N ILE A 60 -9.11 -1.77 -20.23
CA ILE A 60 -9.89 -2.71 -19.40
C ILE A 60 -11.32 -2.20 -19.19
N LEU A 61 -11.51 -0.92 -18.90
CA LEU A 61 -12.83 -0.32 -18.70
C LEU A 61 -13.65 -0.31 -19.99
N ASP A 62 -13.00 -0.03 -21.12
CA ASP A 62 -13.61 -0.10 -22.45
C ASP A 62 -14.00 -1.53 -22.83
N PHE A 63 -13.24 -2.54 -22.39
CA PHE A 63 -13.58 -3.95 -22.59
C PHE A 63 -14.81 -4.39 -21.78
N ILE A 64 -14.98 -3.85 -20.57
CA ILE A 64 -16.12 -4.17 -19.70
C ILE A 64 -17.40 -3.43 -20.16
N ARG A 65 -17.25 -2.26 -20.76
CA ARG A 65 -18.34 -1.41 -21.24
C ARG A 65 -19.06 -2.03 -22.45
#